data_AF-A0A2S9FQC7-F1
#
_entry.id   AF-A0A2S9FQC7-F1
#
_cell.length_a   1.000
_cell.length_b   1.000
_cell.length_c   1.000
_cell.angle_alpha   90.00
_cell.angle_beta   90.00
_cell.angle_gamma   90.00
#
_symmetry.space_group_name_H-M   'P 1'
#
loop_
_entity.id
_entity.type
_entity.pdbx_description
1 polymer ?
#
loop_
_entity_poly.entity_id
_entity_poly.type
_entity_poly.pdbx_seq_one_letter_code
_entity_poly.pdbx_strand_id
1 'polypeptide(L)'
;LRSGAPLLDRGTPLPPGRPGLAGTSVLVPGGEFVLGVDAAAEPYSLDNERPAHVVDVPAFRIGRVPVTNAEWRQFIDDGGYDQPRWWSDAGWRHRIQAGLTAPL
;
A
#
# COMPACT_ATOMS: atom_id res chain seq x y z
N LEU A 1 22.01 -8.52 0.13
CA LEU A 1 21.85 -7.45 -0.88
C LEU A 1 21.97 -8.06 -2.27
N ARG A 2 21.17 -7.63 -3.25
CA ARG A 2 21.22 -8.17 -4.61
C ARG A 2 22.51 -7.69 -5.31
N SER A 3 23.29 -8.63 -5.83
CA SER A 3 24.46 -8.34 -6.68
C SER A 3 24.07 -8.45 -8.15
N GLY A 4 24.64 -7.60 -9.00
CA GLY A 4 24.45 -7.63 -10.45
C GLY A 4 24.08 -6.27 -11.06
N ALA A 5 24.10 -6.20 -12.39
CA ALA A 5 23.71 -5.01 -13.14
C ALA A 5 22.24 -4.63 -12.84
N PRO A 6 21.90 -3.33 -12.90
CA PRO A 6 20.52 -2.86 -12.78
C PRO A 6 19.60 -3.61 -13.75
N LEU A 7 18.43 -4.03 -13.28
CA LEU A 7 17.42 -4.64 -14.15
C LEU A 7 16.73 -3.61 -15.07
N LEU A 8 16.80 -2.33 -14.71
CA LEU A 8 16.15 -1.23 -15.41
C LEU A 8 17.14 -0.07 -15.51
N ASP A 9 17.43 0.38 -16.73
CA ASP A 9 18.18 1.59 -17.01
C ASP A 9 17.23 2.73 -17.40
N ARG A 10 17.71 3.98 -17.33
CA ARG A 10 16.92 5.14 -17.80
C ARG A 10 16.60 4.98 -19.28
N GLY A 11 15.32 5.08 -19.62
CA GLY A 11 14.83 4.97 -21.01
C GLY A 11 14.55 3.53 -21.45
N THR A 12 14.83 2.52 -20.62
CA THR A 12 14.36 1.16 -20.88
C THR A 12 12.83 1.15 -20.81
N PRO A 13 12.11 0.72 -21.88
CA PRO A 13 10.67 0.59 -21.82
C PRO A 13 10.30 -0.41 -20.74
N LEU A 14 9.43 0.00 -19.82
CA LEU A 14 8.94 -0.88 -18.77
C LEU A 14 8.06 -1.98 -19.39
N PRO A 15 8.11 -3.21 -18.85
CA PRO A 15 7.16 -4.23 -19.25
C PRO A 15 5.73 -3.72 -19.03
N PRO A 16 4.80 -3.99 -19.96
CA PRO A 16 3.43 -3.51 -19.83
C PRO A 16 2.75 -4.13 -18.61
N GLY A 17 1.85 -3.37 -18.01
CA GLY A 17 0.93 -3.88 -17.00
C GLY A 17 -0.06 -4.90 -17.59
N ARG A 18 -0.81 -5.58 -16.71
CA ARG A 18 -1.91 -6.47 -17.10
C ARG A 18 -3.26 -5.77 -16.89
N PRO A 19 -4.14 -5.70 -17.91
CA PRO A 19 -5.44 -5.05 -17.77
C PRO A 19 -6.37 -5.84 -16.83
N GLY A 20 -7.42 -5.17 -16.33
CA GLY A 20 -8.47 -5.81 -15.53
C GLY A 20 -8.11 -6.12 -14.08
N LEU A 21 -6.97 -5.63 -13.58
CA LEU A 21 -6.56 -5.84 -12.19
C LEU A 21 -6.88 -4.64 -11.27
N ALA A 22 -6.84 -3.41 -11.79
CA ALA A 22 -7.17 -2.20 -11.05
C ALA A 22 -8.60 -2.28 -10.48
N GLY A 23 -8.81 -1.76 -9.27
CA GLY A 23 -10.07 -1.86 -8.53
C GLY A 23 -10.46 -3.27 -8.03
N THR A 24 -9.73 -4.33 -8.39
CA THR A 24 -10.07 -5.69 -7.94
C THR A 24 -9.50 -6.00 -6.56
N SER A 25 -10.15 -6.94 -5.86
CA SER A 25 -9.71 -7.42 -4.55
C SER A 25 -9.62 -8.94 -4.49
N VAL A 26 -8.83 -9.44 -3.54
CA VAL A 26 -8.73 -10.87 -3.19
C VAL A 26 -9.23 -11.09 -1.76
N LEU A 27 -9.82 -12.25 -1.50
CA LEU A 27 -10.18 -12.67 -0.15
C LEU A 27 -8.95 -13.21 0.57
N VAL A 28 -8.74 -12.75 1.79
CA VAL A 28 -7.87 -13.40 2.78
C VAL A 28 -8.80 -14.08 3.78
N PRO A 29 -8.85 -15.43 3.81
CA PRO A 29 -9.66 -16.15 4.79
C PRO A 29 -9.24 -15.79 6.20
N GLY A 30 -10.20 -15.79 7.12
CA GLY A 30 -9.93 -15.55 8.53
C GLY A 30 -9.27 -16.75 9.21
N GLY A 31 -8.51 -16.48 10.26
CA GLY A 31 -7.89 -17.48 11.12
C GLY A 31 -6.55 -17.03 11.67
N GLU A 32 -5.88 -17.97 12.33
CA GLU A 32 -4.57 -17.76 12.92
C GLU A 32 -3.47 -17.69 11.85
N PHE A 33 -2.58 -16.72 11.98
CA PHE A 33 -1.34 -16.63 11.21
C PHE A 33 -0.17 -16.17 12.09
N VAL A 34 1.05 -16.46 11.66
CA VAL A 34 2.27 -15.98 12.33
C VAL A 34 2.64 -14.60 11.77
N LEU A 35 2.57 -13.57 12.61
CA LEU A 35 3.01 -12.21 12.31
C LEU A 35 4.45 -12.00 12.79
N GLY A 36 5.25 -11.32 11.96
CA GLY A 36 6.66 -11.07 12.23
C GLY A 36 7.54 -12.27 11.88
N VAL A 37 8.83 -12.13 12.16
CA VAL A 37 9.85 -13.16 11.90
C VAL A 37 10.78 -13.28 13.10
N ASP A 38 11.45 -14.42 13.22
CA ASP A 38 12.55 -14.56 14.17
C ASP A 38 13.88 -14.26 13.50
N ALA A 39 14.84 -13.72 14.26
CA ALA A 39 16.19 -13.43 13.79
C ALA A 39 16.91 -14.67 13.24
N ALA A 40 16.57 -15.87 13.74
CA ALA A 40 17.14 -17.12 13.25
C ALA A 40 16.69 -17.43 11.80
N ALA A 41 15.45 -17.07 11.44
CA ALA A 41 14.90 -17.26 10.09
C ALA A 41 15.27 -16.11 9.15
N GLU A 42 15.23 -14.87 9.64
CA GLU A 42 15.57 -13.67 8.89
C GLU A 42 16.63 -12.85 9.65
N PRO A 43 17.93 -13.16 9.49
CA PRO A 43 19.01 -12.56 10.29
C PRO A 43 19.11 -11.04 10.20
N TYR A 44 18.64 -10.46 9.09
CA TYR A 44 18.71 -9.03 8.80
C TYR A 44 17.41 -8.26 9.06
N SER A 45 16.36 -8.92 9.56
CA SER A 45 15.13 -8.21 9.95
C SER A 45 15.41 -7.17 11.04
N LEU A 46 14.69 -6.05 11.02
CA LEU A 46 14.80 -5.01 12.03
C LEU A 46 14.15 -5.47 13.34
N ASP A 47 14.42 -4.74 14.42
CA ASP A 47 13.88 -5.06 15.75
C ASP A 47 12.34 -5.04 15.78
N ASN A 48 11.73 -4.10 15.08
CA ASN A 48 10.27 -3.93 14.96
C ASN A 48 9.56 -5.00 14.12
N GLU A 49 10.29 -5.88 13.45
CA GLU A 49 9.75 -7.01 12.68
C GLU A 49 9.68 -8.31 13.50
N ARG A 50 10.14 -8.27 14.76
CA ARG A 50 10.34 -9.42 15.65
C ARG A 50 9.57 -9.25 16.97
N PRO A 51 9.30 -10.34 17.71
CA PRO A 51 9.47 -11.74 17.32
C PRO A 51 8.28 -12.25 16.50
N ALA A 52 8.42 -13.45 15.92
CA ALA A 52 7.30 -14.17 15.34
C ALA A 52 6.27 -14.53 16.43
N HIS A 53 4.99 -14.23 16.20
CA HIS A 53 3.91 -14.56 17.14
C HIS A 53 2.59 -14.81 16.42
N VAL A 54 1.70 -15.61 17.01
CA VAL A 54 0.41 -15.96 16.42
C VAL A 54 -0.61 -14.85 16.67
N VAL A 55 -1.36 -14.49 15.63
CA VAL A 55 -2.47 -13.54 15.65
C VAL A 55 -3.67 -14.16 14.94
N ASP A 56 -4.86 -14.10 15.56
CA ASP A 56 -6.11 -14.43 14.89
C ASP A 56 -6.66 -13.19 14.16
N VAL A 57 -6.85 -13.30 12.84
CA VAL A 57 -7.30 -12.20 12.00
C VAL A 57 -8.64 -12.57 11.34
N PRO A 58 -9.70 -11.76 11.52
CA PRO A 58 -10.96 -11.97 10.82
C PRO A 58 -10.79 -11.95 9.31
N ALA A 59 -11.68 -12.64 8.59
CA ALA A 59 -11.66 -12.62 7.13
C ALA A 59 -11.82 -11.20 6.58
N PHE A 60 -10.99 -10.83 5.59
CA PHE A 60 -11.04 -9.52 4.95
C PHE A 60 -10.68 -9.60 3.47
N ARG A 61 -10.89 -8.50 2.74
CA ARG A 61 -10.45 -8.38 1.35
C ARG A 61 -9.37 -7.30 1.24
N ILE A 62 -8.38 -7.54 0.41
CA ILE A 62 -7.32 -6.57 0.11
C ILE A 62 -7.24 -6.34 -1.40
N GLY A 63 -6.89 -5.12 -1.80
CA GLY A 63 -6.68 -4.77 -3.20
C GLY A 63 -5.63 -5.68 -3.83
N ARG A 64 -5.93 -6.25 -5.00
CA ARG A 64 -5.01 -7.15 -5.70
C ARG A 64 -3.75 -6.41 -6.17
N VAL A 65 -3.92 -5.13 -6.51
CA VAL A 65 -2.87 -4.20 -6.90
C VAL A 65 -3.09 -2.87 -6.15
N PRO A 66 -2.05 -2.05 -5.97
CA PRO A 66 -2.21 -0.71 -5.41
C PRO A 66 -3.17 0.16 -6.24
N VAL A 67 -3.74 1.19 -5.60
CA VAL A 67 -4.53 2.23 -6.28
C VAL A 67 -3.68 2.91 -7.33
N THR A 68 -4.23 3.10 -8.52
CA THR A 68 -3.55 3.69 -9.68
C THR A 68 -3.69 5.21 -9.70
N ASN A 69 -2.81 5.89 -10.44
CA ASN A 69 -2.93 7.34 -10.67
C ASN A 69 -4.25 7.72 -11.34
N ALA A 70 -4.82 6.86 -12.19
CA ALA A 70 -6.11 7.10 -12.83
C ALA A 70 -7.27 7.05 -11.82
N GLU A 71 -7.25 6.10 -10.89
CA GLU A 71 -8.23 6.03 -9.79
C GLU A 71 -8.05 7.22 -8.83
N TRP A 72 -6.81 7.61 -8.51
CA TRP A 72 -6.57 8.79 -7.67
C TRP A 72 -7.01 10.09 -8.34
N ARG A 73 -6.88 10.19 -9.67
CA ARG A 73 -7.42 11.31 -10.45
C ARG A 73 -8.93 11.41 -10.30
N GLN A 74 -9.66 10.29 -10.36
CA GLN A 74 -11.10 10.27 -10.14
C GLN A 74 -11.48 10.78 -8.74
N PHE A 75 -10.71 10.39 -7.71
CA PHE A 75 -10.90 10.92 -6.35
C PHE A 75 -10.70 12.45 -6.28
N ILE A 76 -9.69 12.99 -6.96
CA ILE A 76 -9.47 14.44 -7.03
C ILE A 76 -10.63 15.12 -7.76
N ASP A 77 -11.00 14.60 -8.92
CA ASP A 77 -12.02 15.21 -9.80
C ASP A 77 -13.42 15.17 -9.16
N ASP A 78 -13.70 14.19 -8.29
CA ASP A 78 -14.91 14.12 -7.48
C ASP A 78 -14.86 15.01 -6.21
N GLY A 79 -13.83 15.85 -6.06
CA GLY A 79 -13.69 16.78 -4.94
C GLY A 79 -13.27 16.11 -3.63
N GLY A 80 -12.56 14.98 -3.69
CA GLY A 80 -12.12 14.23 -2.53
C GLY A 80 -11.24 15.01 -1.54
N TYR A 81 -10.51 16.02 -2.03
CA TYR A 81 -9.75 16.95 -1.19
C TYR A 81 -10.61 18.09 -0.59
N ASP A 82 -11.85 18.28 -1.04
CA ASP A 82 -12.72 19.36 -0.61
C ASP A 82 -13.88 18.90 0.28
N GLN A 83 -13.97 17.59 0.56
CA GLN A 83 -15.05 16.97 1.32
C GLN A 83 -14.54 16.37 2.64
N PRO A 84 -14.75 17.03 3.80
CA PRO A 84 -14.24 16.57 5.10
C PRO A 84 -14.70 15.18 5.52
N ARG A 85 -15.88 14.73 5.06
CA ARG A 85 -16.49 13.44 5.45
C ARG A 85 -15.64 12.21 5.15
N TRP A 86 -14.68 12.32 4.23
CA TRP A 86 -13.75 11.23 3.87
C TRP A 86 -12.49 11.20 4.72
N TRP A 87 -12.28 12.23 5.54
CA TRP A 87 -11.06 12.44 6.31
C TRP A 87 -11.35 12.28 7.79
N SER A 88 -10.34 11.83 8.54
CA SER A 88 -10.35 12.02 9.99
C SER A 88 -10.15 13.49 10.34
N ASP A 89 -10.57 13.91 11.54
CA ASP A 89 -10.40 15.31 11.99
C ASP A 89 -8.93 15.78 11.95
N ALA A 90 -7.99 14.90 12.31
CA ALA A 90 -6.56 15.20 12.22
C ALA A 90 -6.10 15.31 10.76
N GLY A 91 -6.53 14.39 9.88
CA GLY A 91 -6.20 14.41 8.46
C GLY A 91 -6.74 15.65 7.75
N TRP A 92 -7.99 16.04 8.04
CA TRP A 92 -8.61 17.23 7.45
C TRP A 92 -7.89 18.52 7.87
N ARG A 93 -7.56 18.67 9.16
CA ARG A 93 -6.75 19.81 9.64
C ARG A 93 -5.41 19.89 8.92
N HIS A 94 -4.72 18.75 8.77
CA HIS A 94 -3.46 18.71 8.05
C HIS A 94 -3.61 19.06 6.57
N ARG A 95 -4.64 18.52 5.88
CA ARG A 95 -4.96 18.87 4.49
C ARG A 95 -5.08 20.37 4.30
N ILE A 96 -5.83 21.05 5.18
CA ILE A 96 -6.00 22.51 5.13
C ILE A 96 -4.68 23.21 5.41
N GLN A 97 -3.99 22.86 6.50
CA GLN A 97 -2.76 23.54 6.92
C GLN A 97 -1.64 23.43 5.88
N ALA A 98 -1.50 22.27 5.25
CA ALA A 98 -0.48 22.02 4.23
C ALA A 98 -0.96 22.34 2.80
N GLY A 99 -2.22 22.75 2.62
CA GLY A 99 -2.78 23.07 1.30
C GLY A 99 -2.81 21.88 0.34
N LEU A 100 -3.03 20.66 0.84
CA LEU A 100 -2.95 19.45 0.00
C LEU A 100 -4.13 19.40 -0.99
N THR A 101 -3.82 19.25 -2.27
CA THR A 101 -4.80 19.13 -3.36
C THR A 101 -4.51 17.97 -4.31
N ALA A 102 -3.29 17.44 -4.28
CA ALA A 102 -2.85 16.24 -4.96
C ALA A 102 -1.57 15.69 -4.28
N PRO A 103 -1.14 14.45 -4.59
CA PRO A 103 0.19 13.97 -4.23
C PRO A 103 1.30 14.81 -4.90
N LEU A 104 2.48 14.86 -4.27
CA LEU A 104 3.69 15.52 -4.79
C LEU A 104 4.30 14.77 -5.98
#